data_AF-A0A2E7D9P2-F1
#
_entry.id   AF-A0A2E7D9P2-F1
#
_cell.length_a   1.000
_cell.length_b   1.000
_cell.length_c   1.000
_cell.angle_alpha   90.00
_cell.angle_beta   90.00
_cell.angle_gamma   90.00
#
_symmetry.space_group_name_H-M   'P 1'
#
loop_
_entity.id
_entity.type
_entity.pdbx_description
1 polymer ?
#
loop_
_entity_poly.entity_id
_entity_poly.type
_entity_poly.pdbx_seq_one_letter_code
_entity_poly.pdbx_strand_id
1 'polypeptide(L)' 'MMKGPGYTVKDLVYYTGMFSGIILVFAAAKPYGIQPIFCFIGGLIVGAGLGWMAEQIYEKNWTNDQDQF' A
#
# COMPACT_ATOMS: atom_id res chain seq x y z
N MET A 1 17.40 -25.88 3.96
CA MET A 1 17.48 -24.43 4.29
C MET A 1 16.06 -23.91 4.25
N MET A 2 15.46 -23.56 5.40
CA MET A 2 14.12 -22.97 5.43
C MET A 2 14.20 -21.63 4.69
N LYS A 3 13.49 -21.50 3.55
CA LYS A 3 13.25 -20.21 2.90
C LYS A 3 12.57 -19.35 3.95
N GLY A 4 13.27 -18.33 4.46
CA GLY A 4 12.63 -17.29 5.27
C GLY A 4 11.44 -16.71 4.47
N PRO A 5 10.41 -16.15 5.13
CA PRO A 5 9.29 -15.54 4.41
C PRO A 5 9.87 -14.53 3.44
N GLY A 6 9.89 -14.91 2.15
CA GLY A 6 10.59 -14.18 1.12
C GLY A 6 9.72 -13.01 0.74
N TYR A 7 9.72 -11.97 1.56
CA TYR A 7 9.11 -10.69 1.20
C TYR A 7 9.75 -10.23 -0.09
N THR A 8 8.94 -10.14 -1.13
CA THR A 8 9.35 -9.67 -2.44
C THR A 8 9.35 -8.15 -2.46
N VAL A 9 10.01 -7.55 -3.45
CA VAL A 9 9.96 -6.08 -3.64
C VAL A 9 8.52 -5.62 -3.87
N LYS A 10 7.65 -6.47 -4.46
CA LYS A 10 6.22 -6.20 -4.60
C LYS A 10 5.52 -6.05 -3.25
N ASP A 11 5.81 -6.94 -2.30
CA ASP A 11 5.26 -6.85 -0.94
C ASP A 11 5.68 -5.54 -0.26
N LEU A 12 6.94 -5.12 -0.44
CA LEU A 12 7.44 -3.85 0.10
C LEU A 12 6.69 -2.65 -0.50
N VAL A 13 6.47 -2.63 -1.81
CA VAL A 13 5.72 -1.57 -2.50
C VAL A 13 4.26 -1.57 -2.03
N TYR A 14 3.63 -2.74 -1.96
CA TYR A 14 2.27 -2.89 -1.49
C TYR A 14 2.10 -2.36 -0.07
N TYR A 15 2.95 -2.79 0.88
CA TYR A 15 2.87 -2.33 2.26
C TYR A 15 3.15 -0.84 2.40
N THR A 16 4.08 -0.30 1.61
CA THR A 16 4.34 1.16 1.59
C THR A 16 3.08 1.93 1.16
N GLY A 17 2.42 1.48 0.08
CA GLY A 17 1.14 2.04 -0.36
C GLY A 17 0.05 1.89 0.71
N MET A 18 -0.02 0.73 1.36
CA MET A 18 -0.99 0.45 2.41
C MET A 18 -0.85 1.37 3.62
N PHE A 19 0.35 1.48 4.20
CA PHE A 19 0.58 2.36 5.35
C PHE A 19 0.39 3.83 4.99
N SER A 20 0.78 4.25 3.78
CA SER A 20 0.55 5.62 3.32
C SER A 20 -0.95 5.97 3.28
N GLY A 21 -1.79 5.06 2.78
CA GLY A 21 -3.25 5.25 2.75
C GLY A 21 -3.88 5.31 4.13
N ILE A 22 -3.43 4.45 5.05
CA ILE A 22 -3.88 4.49 6.45
C ILE A 22 -3.54 5.86 7.07
N ILE A 23 -2.30 6.34 6.90
CA ILE A 23 -1.87 7.64 7.44
C ILE A 23 -2.70 8.79 6.86
N LEU A 24 -2.96 8.78 5.55
CA LEU A 24 -3.76 9.82 4.89
C LEU A 24 -5.19 9.86 5.41
N VAL A 25 -5.83 8.71 5.62
CA VAL A 25 -7.18 8.65 6.20
C VAL A 25 -7.18 9.17 7.64
N PHE A 26 -6.18 8.82 8.45
CA PHE A 26 -6.07 9.36 9.80
C PHE A 26 -5.84 10.89 9.81
N ALA A 27 -4.99 11.40 8.91
CA ALA A 27 -4.75 12.84 8.77
C ALA A 27 -6.02 13.58 8.31
N ALA A 28 -6.75 13.02 7.34
CA ALA A 28 -7.99 13.58 6.81
C ALA A 28 -9.15 13.50 7.82
N ALA A 29 -9.19 12.48 8.67
CA ALA A 29 -10.25 12.28 9.66
C ALA A 29 -10.04 13.08 10.96
N LYS A 30 -8.79 13.51 11.24
CA LYS A 30 -8.43 14.32 12.41
C LYS A 30 -9.35 15.55 12.63
N PRO A 31 -9.68 16.38 11.62
CA PRO A 31 -10.57 17.53 11.82
C PRO A 31 -12.04 17.19 12.07
N TYR A 32 -12.49 15.97 11.77
CA TYR A 32 -13.91 15.60 11.82
C TYR A 32 -14.32 14.89 13.10
N GLY A 33 -13.38 14.65 14.03
CA GLY A 33 -13.69 13.95 15.30
C GLY A 33 -14.21 12.53 15.11
N ILE A 34 -13.92 11.90 13.96
CA ILE A 34 -14.36 10.54 13.64
C ILE A 34 -13.72 9.56 14.63
N GLN A 35 -14.50 8.59 15.10
CA GLN A 35 -13.99 7.60 16.05
C GLN A 35 -12.82 6.81 15.43
N PRO A 36 -11.78 6.49 16.22
CA PRO A 36 -10.57 5.82 15.73
C PRO A 36 -10.86 4.51 14.98
N ILE A 37 -11.91 3.77 15.37
CA ILE A 37 -12.29 2.51 14.74
C ILE A 37 -12.75 2.69 13.29
N PHE A 38 -13.52 3.74 12.99
CA PHE A 38 -13.96 4.04 11.63
C PHE A 38 -12.82 4.60 10.76
N CYS A 39 -11.92 5.39 11.36
CA CYS A 39 -10.69 5.82 10.70
C CYS A 39 -9.79 4.65 10.34
N PHE A 40 -9.69 3.65 11.23
CA PHE A 40 -8.89 2.45 10.98
C PHE A 40 -9.49 1.59 9.87
N ILE A 41 -10.81 1.35 9.88
CA ILE A 41 -11.51 0.61 8.83
C ILE A 41 -11.38 1.33 7.47
N GLY A 42 -11.63 2.65 7.44
CA GLY A 42 -11.46 3.45 6.23
C GLY A 42 -10.01 3.47 5.74
N GLY A 43 -9.06 3.59 6.67
CA GLY A 43 -7.63 3.54 6.40
C GLY A 43 -7.19 2.22 5.81
N LEU A 44 -7.71 1.09 6.30
CA LEU A 44 -7.42 -0.23 5.73
C LEU A 44 -7.96 -0.38 4.31
N ILE A 45 -9.18 0.09 4.05
CA ILE A 45 -9.79 0.03 2.71
C ILE A 45 -9.00 0.88 1.71
N VAL A 46 -8.73 2.14 2.07
CA VAL A 46 -7.97 3.08 1.22
C VAL A 46 -6.52 2.61 1.08
N GLY A 47 -5.90 2.16 2.17
CA GLY A 47 -4.56 1.59 2.19
C GLY A 47 -4.44 0.38 1.29
N ALA A 48 -5.31 -0.62 1.41
CA ALA A 48 -5.28 -1.79 0.55
C ALA A 48 -5.44 -1.43 -0.94
N GLY A 49 -6.30 -0.45 -1.26
CA GLY A 49 -6.44 0.07 -2.62
C GLY A 49 -5.18 0.76 -3.15
N LEU A 50 -4.55 1.61 -2.33
CA LEU A 50 -3.30 2.30 -2.69
C LEU A 50 -2.12 1.32 -2.82
N GLY A 51 -2.04 0.32 -1.94
CA GLY A 51 -1.05 -0.76 -2.02
C GLY A 51 -1.18 -1.53 -3.34
N TRP A 52 -2.41 -1.93 -3.69
CA TRP A 52 -2.67 -2.65 -4.95
C TRP A 52 -2.37 -1.80 -6.18
N MET A 53 -2.72 -0.52 -6.17
CA MET A 53 -2.40 0.40 -7.26
C MET A 53 -0.88 0.63 -7.40
N ALA A 54 -0.17 0.78 -6.27
CA ALA A 54 1.28 0.93 -6.27
C ALA A 54 1.99 -0.31 -6.83
N GLU A 55 1.52 -1.51 -6.46
CA GLU A 55 2.03 -2.77 -7.01
C GLU A 55 1.79 -2.88 -8.51
N GLN A 56 0.59 -2.55 -9.00
CA GLN A 56 0.26 -2.52 -10.44
C GLN A 56 1.15 -1.57 -11.23
N ILE A 57 1.41 -0.37 -10.70
CA ILE A 57 2.30 0.61 -11.33
C ILE A 57 3.75 0.10 -11.35
N TYR A 58 4.19 -0.48 -10.23
CA TYR A 58 5.53 -1.06 -10.12
C TYR A 58 5.71 -2.20 -11.13
N GLU A 59 4.77 -3.12 -11.23
CA GLU A 59 4.81 -4.22 -12.19
C GLU A 59 4.81 -3.70 -13.63
N LYS A 60 3.94 -2.74 -13.96
CA LYS A 60 3.90 -2.15 -15.30
C LYS A 60 5.22 -1.47 -15.69
N ASN A 61 5.84 -0.70 -14.79
CA ASN A 61 7.10 -0.02 -15.08
C ASN A 61 8.29 -0.99 -15.10
N TRP A 62 8.33 -1.96 -14.19
CA TRP A 62 9.38 -2.96 -14.14
C TRP A 62 9.36 -3.89 -15.36
N THR A 63 8.18 -4.20 -15.89
CA THR A 63 8.04 -4.98 -17.13
C THR A 63 8.49 -4.17 -18.34
N ASN A 64 8.16 -2.87 -18.40
CA ASN A 64 8.63 -1.98 -19.46
C ASN A 64 10.17 -1.79 -19.46
N ASP A 65 10.82 -1.80 -18.30
CA ASP A 65 12.29 -1.74 -18.22
C ASP A 65 12.98 -3.04 -18.69
N GLN A 66 12.28 -4.18 -18.67
CA GLN A 66 12.81 -5.47 -19.15
C GLN A 66 12.63 -5.66 -20.66
N ASP A 67 11.59 -5.06 -21.25
CA ASP A 67 11.33 -5.11 -22.71
C ASP A 67 12.21 -4.13 -23.52
N GLN A 68 13.04 -3.32 -22.85
CA GLN A 68 13.98 -2.36 -23.49
C GLN A 68 15.41 -2.88 -23.63
N PHE A 69 15.69 -4.15 -23.35
CA PHE A 69 17.00 -4.80 -23.55
C PHE A 69 16.95 -5.95 -24.55
#